data_AF-A0A7W1Q6B0-F1
#
_entry.id   AF-A0A7W1Q6B0-F1
#
_cell.length_a   1.000
_cell.length_b   1.000
_cell.length_c   1.000
_cell.angle_alpha   90.00
_cell.angle_beta   90.00
_cell.angle_gamma   90.00
#
_symmetry.space_group_name_H-M   'P 1'
#
loop_
_entity.id
_entity.type
_entity.pdbx_description
1 polymer ?
#
loop_
_entity_poly.entity_id
_entity_poly.type
_entity_poly.pdbx_seq_one_letter_code
_entity_poly.pdbx_strand_id
1 'polypeptide(L)'
;DRTFEGDAVGSWGAHTILASPHQNGFYQAGHHGGVGQEDGPGWGCDSFKDGPWAATMEDYFDENGEPPPPPHVPTCMPMENGLGPYRPSPVPWTTTIMNRMDEAGLPWGIYAPQYGEGSYGWSVCPTFADCLYTEQTENHVPPERFDHDAKNGLLPSLSFVIPRAHDSQHNSASMLQGDNWIAEQVAAVMEGPDWESSAIFITYDDCGCFYDHVPPPPDAGIRVPMVIVSPYARAGFTDSNVATFASMQAYTERNFGLAPMSTEDATAYPYTDSFDYTQEPLPRIVMEQHPLPAWEIQYLRSHPPEPEFT
;
A
#
# COMPACT_ATOMS: atom_id res chain seq x y z
N ASP A 1 -7.12 -15.47 10.09
CA ASP A 1 -5.79 -16.05 10.38
C ASP A 1 -5.22 -16.88 9.21
N ARG A 2 -5.36 -16.39 7.97
CA ARG A 2 -4.73 -16.93 6.75
C ARG A 2 -4.61 -15.84 5.66
N THR A 3 -4.20 -14.64 6.06
CA THR A 3 -3.88 -13.58 5.11
C THR A 3 -2.37 -13.57 4.87
N PHE A 4 -1.96 -13.55 3.62
CA PHE A 4 -0.57 -13.65 3.19
C PHE A 4 -0.20 -12.42 2.35
N GLU A 5 1.07 -12.00 2.42
CA GLU A 5 1.63 -11.08 1.45
C GLU A 5 1.71 -11.75 0.05
N GLY A 6 2.03 -11.00 -1.01
CA GLY A 6 2.23 -11.60 -2.34
C GLY A 6 3.51 -12.46 -2.40
N ASP A 7 3.55 -13.51 -3.24
CA ASP A 7 4.64 -14.53 -3.30
C ASP A 7 6.05 -14.00 -3.56
N ALA A 8 6.17 -12.79 -4.11
CA ALA A 8 7.41 -12.36 -4.77
C ALA A 8 7.89 -10.96 -4.38
N VAL A 9 7.44 -10.44 -3.24
CA VAL A 9 7.54 -9.00 -2.96
C VAL A 9 8.34 -8.67 -1.72
N GLY A 10 9.44 -7.95 -1.90
CA GLY A 10 9.90 -7.07 -0.82
C GLY A 10 8.85 -5.99 -0.53
N SER A 11 8.77 -5.51 0.72
CA SER A 11 7.96 -4.39 1.24
C SER A 11 7.21 -3.57 0.18
N TRP A 12 7.96 -2.96 -0.74
CA TRP A 12 7.43 -2.07 -1.78
C TRP A 12 6.28 -2.63 -2.63
N GLY A 13 6.34 -3.86 -3.12
CA GLY A 13 5.29 -4.30 -4.06
C GLY A 13 3.99 -4.74 -3.39
N ALA A 14 3.93 -4.80 -2.06
CA ALA A 14 2.64 -4.88 -1.38
C ALA A 14 1.84 -3.58 -1.54
N HIS A 15 2.52 -2.42 -1.55
CA HIS A 15 1.91 -1.14 -1.88
C HIS A 15 1.38 -1.14 -3.32
N THR A 16 2.06 -1.82 -4.25
CA THR A 16 1.58 -1.92 -5.64
C THR A 16 0.37 -2.84 -5.76
N ILE A 17 0.32 -3.93 -4.96
CA ILE A 17 -0.86 -4.81 -4.85
C ILE A 17 -2.04 -4.13 -4.13
N LEU A 18 -1.92 -2.91 -3.61
CA LEU A 18 -3.13 -2.16 -3.23
C LEU A 18 -3.88 -1.63 -4.46
N ALA A 19 -3.18 -1.37 -5.57
CA ALA A 19 -3.75 -0.76 -6.76
C ALA A 19 -3.74 -1.63 -8.02
N SER A 20 -2.87 -2.63 -8.13
CA SER A 20 -2.82 -3.55 -9.27
C SER A 20 -2.63 -4.99 -8.77
N PRO A 21 -3.45 -5.96 -9.18
CA PRO A 21 -3.44 -7.31 -8.62
C PRO A 21 -2.23 -8.14 -9.02
N HIS A 22 -1.37 -7.64 -9.90
CA HIS A 22 -0.28 -8.41 -10.46
C HIS A 22 1.01 -7.57 -10.50
N GLN A 23 2.14 -8.25 -10.53
CA GLN A 23 3.45 -7.61 -10.59
C GLN A 23 4.09 -7.73 -11.97
N ASN A 24 3.30 -7.87 -13.04
CA ASN A 24 3.79 -8.12 -14.41
C ASN A 24 4.91 -7.12 -14.82
N GLY A 25 6.16 -7.45 -14.54
CA GLY A 25 7.34 -6.62 -14.75
C GLY A 25 7.84 -5.80 -13.54
N PHE A 26 7.10 -5.72 -12.45
CA PHE A 26 7.49 -5.05 -11.20
C PHE A 26 8.28 -5.97 -10.26
N TYR A 27 9.50 -6.35 -10.64
CA TYR A 27 10.47 -7.00 -9.74
C TYR A 27 11.67 -6.06 -9.53
N GLN A 28 12.16 -5.94 -8.29
CA GLN A 28 13.26 -5.00 -7.95
C GLN A 28 14.64 -5.47 -8.50
N ALA A 29 15.25 -4.68 -9.41
CA ALA A 29 16.69 -4.39 -9.72
C ALA A 29 17.86 -5.43 -9.67
N GLY A 30 18.85 -5.60 -10.60
CA GLY A 30 19.08 -5.31 -12.06
C GLY A 30 20.57 -5.11 -12.52
N HIS A 31 20.90 -5.14 -13.85
CA HIS A 31 22.02 -4.36 -14.49
C HIS A 31 22.14 -4.42 -16.06
N HIS A 32 22.26 -3.25 -16.72
CA HIS A 32 23.13 -2.97 -17.87
C HIS A 32 23.41 -1.45 -17.99
N GLY A 33 24.69 -1.05 -18.02
CA GLY A 33 25.12 0.36 -17.99
C GLY A 33 24.87 1.15 -19.29
N GLY A 34 24.40 2.39 -19.13
CA GLY A 34 24.39 3.42 -20.16
C GLY A 34 25.41 4.51 -19.83
N VAL A 35 26.27 4.85 -20.79
CA VAL A 35 27.38 5.81 -20.64
C VAL A 35 26.91 7.22 -21.02
N GLY A 36 27.16 8.23 -20.18
CA GLY A 36 27.49 9.58 -20.66
C GLY A 36 26.52 10.76 -20.41
N GLN A 37 25.70 10.79 -19.36
CA GLN A 37 25.01 12.04 -18.94
C GLN A 37 25.18 12.29 -17.43
N GLU A 38 25.16 13.57 -17.03
CA GLU A 38 25.26 13.99 -15.62
C GLU A 38 23.90 13.84 -14.92
N ASP A 39 23.91 13.23 -13.74
CA ASP A 39 22.72 12.92 -12.93
C ASP A 39 22.05 14.20 -12.38
N GLY A 40 20.71 14.26 -12.42
CA GLY A 40 19.92 15.34 -11.83
C GLY A 40 19.67 15.17 -10.32
N PRO A 41 19.35 16.25 -9.58
CA PRO A 41 18.98 16.17 -8.16
C PRO A 41 17.51 15.71 -8.03
N GLY A 42 17.25 14.41 -8.00
CA GLY A 42 15.88 13.88 -7.79
C GLY A 42 15.75 12.36 -7.73
N TRP A 43 14.51 11.90 -7.55
CA TRP A 43 14.00 10.51 -7.60
C TRP A 43 12.74 10.48 -8.48
N GLY A 44 12.59 9.50 -9.38
CA GLY A 44 11.47 9.52 -10.34
C GLY A 44 11.92 9.56 -11.82
N CYS A 45 10.96 9.58 -12.75
CA CYS A 45 11.24 9.79 -14.19
C CYS A 45 11.81 11.18 -14.52
N ASP A 46 11.88 12.07 -13.52
CA ASP A 46 12.46 13.41 -13.52
C ASP A 46 13.93 13.44 -13.02
N SER A 47 14.44 12.32 -12.47
CA SER A 47 15.78 12.23 -11.88
C SER A 47 16.92 12.03 -12.89
N PHE A 48 16.60 11.67 -14.14
CA PHE A 48 17.56 11.20 -15.16
C PHE A 48 18.37 9.97 -14.77
N LYS A 49 17.97 9.23 -13.72
CA LYS A 49 18.64 8.01 -13.26
C LYS A 49 17.97 6.77 -13.85
N ASP A 50 18.76 5.84 -14.37
CA ASP A 50 18.29 4.50 -14.78
C ASP A 50 18.11 3.63 -13.53
N GLY A 51 16.86 3.25 -13.21
CA GLY A 51 16.58 2.24 -12.18
C GLY A 51 16.96 0.83 -12.69
N PRO A 52 17.69 0.01 -11.93
CA PRO A 52 17.95 -1.36 -12.34
C PRO A 52 16.64 -2.17 -12.33
N TRP A 53 16.48 -3.12 -13.26
CA TRP A 53 15.37 -4.08 -13.31
C TRP A 53 15.89 -5.52 -13.17
N ALA A 54 15.33 -6.34 -12.28
CA ALA A 54 15.63 -7.78 -12.15
C ALA A 54 14.47 -8.63 -12.67
N ALA A 55 14.78 -9.81 -13.21
CA ALA A 55 13.78 -10.73 -13.73
C ALA A 55 13.24 -11.70 -12.66
N THR A 56 14.04 -12.01 -11.63
CA THR A 56 13.73 -13.01 -10.57
C THR A 56 14.38 -12.63 -9.23
N MET A 57 13.94 -13.25 -8.12
CA MET A 57 14.53 -13.07 -6.79
C MET A 57 15.95 -13.66 -6.65
N GLU A 58 16.32 -14.66 -7.46
CA GLU A 58 17.69 -15.19 -7.51
C GLU A 58 18.67 -14.18 -8.12
N ASP A 59 18.20 -13.31 -9.00
CA ASP A 59 18.99 -12.22 -9.60
C ASP A 59 19.07 -10.98 -8.68
N TYR A 60 18.34 -10.98 -7.55
CA TYR A 60 18.26 -9.85 -6.62
C TYR A 60 19.48 -9.76 -5.71
N PHE A 61 20.06 -10.87 -5.27
CA PHE A 61 21.23 -10.83 -4.39
C PHE A 61 22.52 -10.68 -5.22
N ASP A 62 23.41 -9.79 -4.79
CA ASP A 62 24.72 -9.65 -5.43
C ASP A 62 25.57 -10.92 -5.25
N GLU A 63 26.77 -10.95 -5.85
CA GLU A 63 27.70 -12.10 -5.71
C GLU A 63 28.11 -12.41 -4.26
N ASN A 64 27.81 -11.50 -3.32
CA ASN A 64 28.07 -11.64 -1.89
C ASN A 64 26.81 -12.04 -1.09
N GLY A 65 25.64 -12.15 -1.72
CA GLY A 65 24.39 -12.48 -1.04
C GLY A 65 23.71 -11.27 -0.38
N GLU A 66 24.10 -10.05 -0.75
CA GLU A 66 23.52 -8.82 -0.19
C GLU A 66 22.45 -8.25 -1.14
N PRO A 67 21.30 -7.78 -0.62
CA PRO A 67 20.29 -7.13 -1.43
C PRO A 67 20.76 -5.74 -1.90
N PRO A 68 20.54 -5.34 -3.17
CA PRO A 68 20.81 -3.99 -3.63
C PRO A 68 19.89 -3.00 -2.91
N PRO A 69 20.29 -1.73 -2.79
CA PRO A 69 19.40 -0.70 -2.27
C PRO A 69 18.10 -0.67 -3.09
N PRO A 70 16.93 -0.59 -2.44
CA PRO A 70 15.64 -0.72 -3.12
C PRO A 70 15.55 0.29 -4.27
N PRO A 71 15.13 -0.13 -5.48
CA PRO A 71 14.97 0.78 -6.59
C PRO A 71 13.84 1.77 -6.30
N HIS A 72 14.21 3.00 -5.96
CA HIS A 72 13.31 4.14 -5.76
C HIS A 72 12.94 4.84 -7.09
N VAL A 73 13.01 4.14 -8.23
CA VAL A 73 12.75 4.73 -9.55
C VAL A 73 11.50 4.07 -10.14
N PRO A 74 10.39 4.80 -10.30
CA PRO A 74 9.20 4.34 -11.01
C PRO A 74 9.57 3.81 -12.39
N THR A 75 8.97 2.68 -12.77
CA THR A 75 9.06 2.17 -14.13
C THR A 75 8.31 3.10 -15.06
N CYS A 76 9.04 3.93 -15.79
CA CYS A 76 8.45 4.98 -16.60
C CYS A 76 7.77 4.38 -17.85
N MET A 77 6.47 4.61 -18.00
CA MET A 77 5.71 4.19 -19.17
C MET A 77 5.56 5.36 -20.16
N PRO A 78 5.76 5.14 -21.47
CA PRO A 78 5.51 6.17 -22.47
C PRO A 78 3.99 6.43 -22.62
N MET A 79 3.60 7.70 -22.73
CA MET A 79 2.22 8.07 -23.06
C MET A 79 1.93 7.73 -24.54
N GLU A 80 0.67 7.47 -24.88
CA GLU A 80 0.23 7.17 -26.27
C GLU A 80 0.62 8.25 -27.30
N ASN A 81 0.80 9.50 -26.85
CA ASN A 81 1.20 10.62 -27.69
C ASN A 81 2.73 10.71 -27.93
N GLY A 82 3.50 9.74 -27.45
CA GLY A 82 4.96 9.68 -27.59
C GLY A 82 5.73 10.63 -26.68
N LEU A 83 5.06 11.29 -25.73
CA LEU A 83 5.71 11.99 -24.62
C LEU A 83 5.89 11.02 -23.45
N GLY A 84 7.08 10.99 -22.86
CA GLY A 84 7.42 9.98 -21.86
C GLY A 84 8.93 9.79 -21.74
N PRO A 85 9.37 8.89 -20.85
CA PRO A 85 10.78 8.68 -20.49
C PRO A 85 11.70 8.41 -21.69
N TYR A 86 12.99 8.69 -21.47
CA TYR A 86 14.09 8.50 -22.44
C TYR A 86 14.18 7.06 -23.02
N ARG A 87 13.67 6.06 -22.30
CA ARG A 87 13.52 4.66 -22.76
C ARG A 87 12.19 4.08 -22.26
N PRO A 88 11.49 3.27 -23.08
CA PRO A 88 10.34 2.51 -22.62
C PRO A 88 10.74 1.54 -21.51
N SER A 89 10.02 1.55 -20.39
CA SER A 89 10.08 0.46 -19.42
C SER A 89 9.70 -0.87 -20.11
N PRO A 90 10.36 -2.00 -19.79
CA PRO A 90 9.87 -3.32 -20.19
C PRO A 90 8.57 -3.71 -19.49
N VAL A 91 8.18 -2.98 -18.44
CA VAL A 91 6.92 -3.17 -17.71
C VAL A 91 5.75 -2.66 -18.57
N PRO A 92 4.79 -3.52 -18.95
CA PRO A 92 3.63 -3.10 -19.71
C PRO A 92 2.70 -2.22 -18.87
N TRP A 93 1.94 -1.35 -19.53
CA TRP A 93 0.81 -0.68 -18.91
C TRP A 93 -0.17 -1.70 -18.36
N THR A 94 -0.67 -1.43 -17.16
CA THR A 94 -1.64 -2.25 -16.47
C THR A 94 -2.81 -1.41 -15.99
N THR A 95 -3.99 -2.03 -16.03
CA THR A 95 -5.17 -1.50 -15.38
C THR A 95 -5.01 -1.58 -13.87
N THR A 96 -5.35 -0.49 -13.19
CA THR A 96 -5.39 -0.37 -11.74
C THR A 96 -6.82 -0.23 -11.25
N ILE A 97 -7.02 -0.46 -9.95
CA ILE A 97 -8.33 -0.27 -9.32
C ILE A 97 -8.74 1.21 -9.41
N MET A 98 -7.77 2.13 -9.42
CA MET A 98 -7.99 3.55 -9.67
C MET A 98 -8.62 3.79 -11.04
N ASN A 99 -8.12 3.12 -12.09
CA ASN A 99 -8.75 3.19 -13.41
C ASN A 99 -10.19 2.64 -13.39
N ARG A 100 -10.45 1.53 -12.66
CA ARG A 100 -11.80 0.96 -12.51
C ARG A 100 -12.76 1.91 -11.79
N MET A 101 -12.28 2.59 -10.75
CA MET A 101 -13.05 3.58 -10.01
C MET A 101 -13.38 4.78 -10.90
N ASP A 102 -12.41 5.28 -11.69
CA ASP A 102 -12.62 6.35 -12.68
C ASP A 102 -13.65 5.94 -13.75
N GLU A 103 -13.53 4.73 -14.32
CA GLU A 103 -14.47 4.18 -15.31
C GLU A 103 -15.91 4.10 -14.77
N ALA A 104 -16.06 3.83 -13.47
CA ALA A 104 -17.34 3.75 -12.77
C ALA A 104 -17.85 5.12 -12.27
N GLY A 105 -17.05 6.18 -12.38
CA GLY A 105 -17.37 7.51 -11.83
C GLY A 105 -17.44 7.52 -10.30
N LEU A 106 -16.69 6.62 -9.64
CA LEU A 106 -16.62 6.53 -8.19
C LEU A 106 -15.38 7.25 -7.68
N PRO A 107 -15.52 8.16 -6.68
CA PRO A 107 -14.37 8.86 -6.14
C PRO A 107 -13.46 7.88 -5.39
N TRP A 108 -12.15 8.08 -5.53
CA TRP A 108 -11.10 7.36 -4.80
C TRP A 108 -9.99 8.34 -4.39
N GLY A 109 -9.20 7.98 -3.39
CA GLY A 109 -8.14 8.85 -2.86
C GLY A 109 -6.99 8.09 -2.21
N ILE A 110 -5.81 8.70 -2.24
CA ILE A 110 -4.58 8.21 -1.61
C ILE A 110 -4.14 9.24 -0.58
N TYR A 111 -4.25 8.88 0.69
CA TYR A 111 -3.80 9.66 1.84
C TYR A 111 -2.42 9.16 2.25
N ALA A 112 -1.37 9.73 1.69
CA ALA A 112 0.01 9.23 1.82
C ALA A 112 1.05 10.37 1.72
N PRO A 113 2.30 10.15 2.18
CA PRO A 113 3.38 11.13 2.05
C PRO A 113 3.55 11.65 0.63
N GLN A 114 3.87 12.94 0.48
CA GLN A 114 3.92 13.65 -0.79
C GLN A 114 5.33 13.73 -1.39
N TYR A 115 5.44 14.11 -2.67
CA TYR A 115 6.74 14.29 -3.32
C TYR A 115 7.62 15.28 -2.54
N GLY A 116 8.87 14.86 -2.26
CA GLY A 116 9.82 15.64 -1.46
C GLY A 116 9.71 15.41 0.05
N GLU A 117 8.76 14.60 0.51
CA GLU A 117 8.68 14.15 1.91
C GLU A 117 9.37 12.79 2.08
N GLY A 118 9.91 12.53 3.28
CA GLY A 118 10.35 11.19 3.66
C GLY A 118 9.20 10.19 3.52
N SER A 119 9.53 8.92 3.23
CA SER A 119 8.54 7.85 2.99
C SER A 119 7.69 7.98 1.71
N TYR A 120 7.89 9.01 0.86
CA TYR A 120 7.15 9.14 -0.41
C TYR A 120 7.20 7.88 -1.30
N GLY A 121 8.33 7.17 -1.28
CA GLY A 121 8.51 5.93 -2.03
C GLY A 121 7.57 4.78 -1.64
N TRP A 122 6.89 4.89 -0.50
CA TRP A 122 5.86 3.94 -0.04
C TRP A 122 4.45 4.36 -0.46
N SER A 123 4.28 5.54 -1.05
CA SER A 123 3.00 5.90 -1.66
C SER A 123 2.73 5.00 -2.85
N VAL A 124 1.45 4.64 -3.06
CA VAL A 124 1.01 3.86 -4.22
C VAL A 124 1.20 4.65 -5.51
N CYS A 125 0.94 5.96 -5.47
CA CYS A 125 0.90 6.84 -6.64
C CYS A 125 2.19 6.87 -7.47
N PRO A 126 3.40 7.05 -6.89
CA PRO A 126 4.64 7.11 -7.67
C PRO A 126 4.91 5.86 -8.51
N THR A 127 4.24 4.75 -8.26
CA THR A 127 4.42 3.52 -9.05
C THR A 127 3.72 3.58 -10.41
N PHE A 128 2.60 4.30 -10.51
CA PHE A 128 1.71 4.22 -11.67
C PHE A 128 1.78 5.52 -12.48
N ALA A 129 2.11 5.37 -13.76
CA ALA A 129 2.23 6.50 -14.68
C ALA A 129 0.94 7.32 -14.78
N ASP A 130 -0.23 6.66 -14.78
CA ASP A 130 -1.52 7.35 -14.77
C ASP A 130 -1.68 8.23 -13.53
N CYS A 131 -1.29 7.73 -12.34
CA CYS A 131 -1.33 8.52 -11.11
C CYS A 131 -0.38 9.72 -11.12
N LEU A 132 0.80 9.60 -11.75
CA LEU A 132 1.77 10.69 -11.80
C LEU A 132 1.49 11.73 -12.89
N TYR A 133 0.97 11.32 -14.04
CA TYR A 133 0.98 12.14 -15.26
C TYR A 133 -0.41 12.49 -15.80
N THR A 134 -1.46 12.17 -15.05
CA THR A 134 -2.84 12.54 -15.38
C THR A 134 -3.49 13.27 -14.20
N GLU A 135 -4.78 13.59 -14.33
CA GLU A 135 -5.59 14.21 -13.27
C GLU A 135 -5.70 13.33 -12.02
N GLN A 136 -5.38 12.03 -12.11
CA GLN A 136 -5.29 11.12 -10.95
C GLN A 136 -4.32 11.61 -9.87
N THR A 137 -3.31 12.43 -10.23
CA THR A 137 -2.37 13.02 -9.27
C THR A 137 -3.08 13.87 -8.20
N GLU A 138 -4.24 14.46 -8.55
CA GLU A 138 -5.04 15.28 -7.64
C GLU A 138 -5.70 14.47 -6.52
N ASN A 139 -5.82 13.16 -6.70
CA ASN A 139 -6.36 12.24 -5.68
C ASN A 139 -5.30 11.79 -4.66
N HIS A 140 -4.02 12.14 -4.87
CA HIS A 140 -2.95 11.90 -3.91
C HIS A 140 -2.76 13.11 -3.00
N VAL A 141 -3.16 12.96 -1.74
CA VAL A 141 -3.18 14.03 -0.73
C VAL A 141 -2.37 13.63 0.51
N PRO A 142 -1.87 14.61 1.31
CA PRO A 142 -1.13 14.31 2.54
C PRO A 142 -1.94 13.43 3.51
N PRO A 143 -1.28 12.57 4.31
CA PRO A 143 -1.96 11.64 5.22
C PRO A 143 -2.76 12.38 6.30
N GLU A 144 -2.33 13.57 6.72
CA GLU A 144 -3.05 14.41 7.70
C GLU A 144 -4.40 14.92 7.20
N ARG A 145 -4.73 14.72 5.93
CA ARG A 145 -6.03 15.08 5.38
C ARG A 145 -7.12 14.05 5.72
N PHE A 146 -6.74 12.81 6.00
CA PHE A 146 -7.68 11.70 6.17
C PHE A 146 -8.64 11.92 7.34
N ASP A 147 -8.12 12.29 8.51
CA ASP A 147 -8.94 12.47 9.71
C ASP A 147 -9.96 13.62 9.54
N HIS A 148 -9.53 14.71 8.89
CA HIS A 148 -10.39 15.83 8.52
C HIS A 148 -11.51 15.37 7.59
N ASP A 149 -11.17 14.67 6.50
CA ASP A 149 -12.16 14.26 5.51
C ASP A 149 -13.14 13.22 6.09
N ALA A 150 -12.66 12.28 6.91
CA ALA A 150 -13.46 11.32 7.66
C ALA A 150 -14.50 11.99 8.59
N LYS A 151 -14.06 12.97 9.39
CA LYS A 151 -14.95 13.68 10.33
C LYS A 151 -16.00 14.56 9.62
N ASN A 152 -15.73 14.98 8.38
CA ASN A 152 -16.59 15.90 7.64
C ASN A 152 -17.44 15.22 6.54
N GLY A 153 -17.37 13.89 6.40
CA GLY A 153 -18.12 13.16 5.37
C GLY A 153 -17.63 13.44 3.95
N LEU A 154 -16.32 13.59 3.80
CA LEU A 154 -15.65 13.90 2.54
C LEU A 154 -14.81 12.72 2.03
N LEU A 155 -14.88 11.56 2.69
CA LEU A 155 -14.13 10.40 2.23
C LEU A 155 -14.63 9.92 0.87
N PRO A 156 -13.72 9.54 -0.03
CA PRO A 156 -14.09 8.90 -1.28
C PRO A 156 -14.60 7.46 -1.05
N SER A 157 -15.13 6.82 -2.10
CA SER A 157 -15.62 5.45 -2.04
C SER A 157 -14.52 4.42 -1.78
N LEU A 158 -13.28 4.71 -2.18
CA LEU A 158 -12.08 3.94 -1.86
C LEU A 158 -10.98 4.87 -1.35
N SER A 159 -10.41 4.60 -0.18
CA SER A 159 -9.28 5.34 0.38
C SER A 159 -8.11 4.41 0.66
N PHE A 160 -6.94 4.71 0.11
CA PHE A 160 -5.67 4.15 0.59
C PHE A 160 -5.09 5.10 1.63
N VAL A 161 -4.80 4.59 2.82
CA VAL A 161 -4.27 5.42 3.92
C VAL A 161 -2.93 4.84 4.34
N ILE A 162 -1.87 5.60 4.11
CA ILE A 162 -0.49 5.17 4.34
C ILE A 162 0.16 6.15 5.31
N PRO A 163 0.66 5.68 6.47
CA PRO A 163 1.28 6.53 7.46
C PRO A 163 2.62 7.10 6.98
N ARG A 164 3.12 8.07 7.73
CA ARG A 164 4.55 8.44 7.68
C ARG A 164 5.38 7.37 8.39
N ALA A 165 6.68 7.27 8.10
CA ALA A 165 7.56 6.26 8.72
C ALA A 165 7.54 6.18 10.24
N HIS A 166 7.41 7.29 10.95
CA HIS A 166 7.38 7.24 12.41
C HIS A 166 6.09 6.62 12.97
N ASP A 167 5.02 6.57 12.17
CA ASP A 167 3.72 5.99 12.53
C ASP A 167 3.49 4.62 11.85
N SER A 168 4.42 4.12 11.02
CA SER A 168 4.19 2.94 10.17
C SER A 168 4.40 1.60 10.86
N GLN A 169 4.94 1.59 12.08
CA GLN A 169 5.38 0.37 12.76
C GLN A 169 6.47 -0.42 12.01
N HIS A 170 7.09 0.18 10.99
CA HIS A 170 8.26 -0.39 10.33
C HIS A 170 9.39 -0.62 11.35
N ASN A 171 10.32 -1.53 11.04
CA ASN A 171 11.51 -1.74 11.86
C ASN A 171 12.17 -0.41 12.22
N SER A 172 12.52 -0.25 13.51
CA SER A 172 12.99 0.98 14.17
C SER A 172 11.93 2.04 14.54
N ALA A 173 10.72 1.98 13.99
CA ALA A 173 9.59 2.79 14.44
C ALA A 173 8.94 2.19 15.70
N SER A 174 8.15 3.00 16.40
CA SER A 174 7.45 2.57 17.60
C SER A 174 6.15 1.84 17.25
N MET A 175 5.99 0.62 17.79
CA MET A 175 4.72 -0.11 17.71
C MET A 175 3.59 0.67 18.37
N LEU A 176 3.83 1.22 19.58
CA LEU A 176 2.81 1.95 20.32
C LEU A 176 2.41 3.27 19.64
N GLN A 177 3.37 3.94 19.00
CA GLN A 177 3.07 5.12 18.20
C GLN A 177 2.18 4.79 17.01
N GLY A 178 2.52 3.75 16.24
CA GLY A 178 1.68 3.32 15.13
C GLY A 178 0.32 2.79 15.57
N ASP A 179 0.22 2.09 16.71
CA ASP A 179 -1.08 1.67 17.28
C ASP A 179 -1.96 2.87 17.60
N ASN A 180 -1.38 3.93 18.18
CA ASN A 180 -2.10 5.18 18.44
C ASN A 180 -2.54 5.84 17.12
N TRP A 181 -1.69 5.86 16.09
CA TRP A 181 -2.03 6.42 14.79
C TRP A 181 -3.18 5.65 14.11
N ILE A 182 -3.14 4.31 14.14
CA ILE A 182 -4.24 3.47 13.66
C ILE A 182 -5.53 3.77 14.44
N ALA A 183 -5.44 3.87 15.77
CA ALA A 183 -6.56 4.21 16.63
C ALA A 183 -7.16 5.59 16.27
N GLU A 184 -6.34 6.58 15.94
CA GLU A 184 -6.78 7.90 15.47
C GLU A 184 -7.53 7.82 14.14
N GLN A 185 -6.98 7.12 13.15
CA GLN A 185 -7.62 7.02 11.83
C GLN A 185 -8.95 6.27 11.92
N VAL A 186 -9.00 5.15 12.65
CA VAL A 186 -10.22 4.37 12.87
C VAL A 186 -11.26 5.20 13.64
N ALA A 187 -10.86 5.89 14.71
CA ALA A 187 -11.75 6.76 15.46
C ALA A 187 -12.36 7.86 14.58
N ALA A 188 -11.57 8.48 13.70
CA ALA A 188 -12.06 9.53 12.81
C ALA A 188 -13.18 9.03 11.88
N VAL A 189 -13.04 7.82 11.33
CA VAL A 189 -14.10 7.20 10.51
C VAL A 189 -15.30 6.83 11.36
N MET A 190 -15.09 6.24 12.54
CA MET A 190 -16.17 5.83 13.46
C MET A 190 -16.98 7.00 13.98
N GLU A 191 -16.34 8.15 14.22
CA GLU A 191 -16.98 9.37 14.68
C GLU A 191 -17.70 10.12 13.54
N GLY A 192 -17.19 9.96 12.32
CA GLY A 192 -17.71 10.58 11.11
C GLY A 192 -19.13 10.14 10.71
N PRO A 193 -19.72 10.85 9.73
CA PRO A 193 -21.08 10.56 9.25
C PRO A 193 -21.16 9.25 8.44
N ASP A 194 -20.06 8.81 7.82
CA ASP A 194 -20.05 7.67 6.90
C ASP A 194 -19.78 6.31 7.59
N TRP A 195 -19.62 6.29 8.92
CA TRP A 195 -19.33 5.08 9.70
C TRP A 195 -20.29 3.93 9.37
N GLU A 196 -21.60 4.20 9.30
CA GLU A 196 -22.64 3.19 9.10
C GLU A 196 -22.55 2.47 7.75
N SER A 197 -21.78 3.00 6.80
CA SER A 197 -21.55 2.44 5.47
C SER A 197 -20.08 2.15 5.18
N SER A 198 -19.21 2.16 6.19
CA SER A 198 -17.77 1.99 6.03
C SER A 198 -17.27 0.59 6.36
N ALA A 199 -16.21 0.17 5.67
CA ALA A 199 -15.40 -0.98 6.03
C ALA A 199 -13.92 -0.56 5.96
N ILE A 200 -13.19 -0.81 7.04
CA ILE A 200 -11.77 -0.48 7.18
C ILE A 200 -11.00 -1.79 7.21
N PHE A 201 -10.01 -1.91 6.33
CA PHE A 201 -9.07 -3.02 6.29
C PHE A 201 -7.72 -2.51 6.80
N ILE A 202 -7.21 -3.12 7.87
CA ILE A 202 -5.93 -2.77 8.48
C ILE A 202 -5.00 -3.97 8.26
N THR A 203 -3.89 -3.73 7.56
CA THR A 203 -2.92 -4.75 7.19
C THR A 203 -1.52 -4.16 7.15
N TYR A 204 -0.54 -5.04 7.08
CA TYR A 204 0.87 -4.69 6.88
C TYR A 204 1.25 -5.02 5.45
N ASP A 205 2.22 -4.29 4.91
CA ASP A 205 2.77 -4.47 3.56
C ASP A 205 3.62 -5.75 3.49
N ASP A 206 4.41 -6.02 4.53
CA ASP A 206 5.17 -7.27 4.62
C ASP A 206 5.29 -7.80 6.07
N CYS A 207 5.98 -8.92 6.20
CA CYS A 207 6.25 -9.57 7.48
C CYS A 207 7.29 -8.87 8.37
N GLY A 208 7.94 -7.79 7.93
CA GLY A 208 9.00 -7.08 8.65
C GLY A 208 10.26 -7.92 8.93
N CYS A 209 10.43 -9.03 8.20
CA CYS A 209 11.40 -10.10 8.48
C CYS A 209 11.18 -10.82 9.82
N PHE A 210 9.99 -10.69 10.42
CA PHE A 210 9.62 -11.44 11.62
C PHE A 210 9.20 -12.87 11.26
N TYR A 211 9.50 -13.81 12.16
CA TYR A 211 9.18 -15.22 11.95
C TYR A 211 7.67 -15.48 12.03
N ASP A 212 7.12 -16.14 11.02
CA ASP A 212 5.83 -16.82 11.08
C ASP A 212 6.01 -18.34 10.97
N HIS A 213 5.15 -19.08 11.68
CA HIS A 213 5.25 -20.53 11.76
C HIS A 213 4.49 -21.28 10.66
N VAL A 214 3.63 -20.60 9.90
CA VAL A 214 2.83 -21.22 8.85
C VAL A 214 3.59 -21.12 7.54
N PRO A 215 3.91 -22.25 6.89
CA PRO A 215 4.44 -22.23 5.54
C PRO A 215 3.46 -21.51 4.60
N PRO A 216 3.93 -20.54 3.80
CA PRO A 216 3.10 -19.91 2.78
C PRO A 216 2.50 -20.92 1.80
N PRO A 217 1.24 -20.73 1.35
CA PRO A 217 0.69 -21.41 0.19
C PRO A 217 1.54 -21.15 -1.06
N PRO A 218 1.44 -21.98 -2.11
CA PRO A 218 2.02 -21.65 -3.41
C PRO A 218 1.50 -20.29 -3.89
N ASP A 219 2.37 -19.50 -4.51
CA ASP A 219 2.00 -18.20 -5.08
C ASP A 219 1.56 -17.16 -4.01
N ALA A 220 2.01 -17.31 -2.76
CA ALA A 220 1.81 -16.36 -1.67
C ALA A 220 3.04 -16.27 -0.75
N GLY A 221 3.27 -15.10 -0.14
CA GLY A 221 4.37 -14.85 0.78
C GLY A 221 4.02 -15.13 2.24
N ILE A 222 4.81 -14.60 3.18
CA ILE A 222 4.59 -14.81 4.62
C ILE A 222 3.25 -14.23 5.08
N ARG A 223 2.66 -14.81 6.14
CA ARG A 223 1.42 -14.28 6.71
C ARG A 223 1.63 -12.89 7.27
N VAL A 224 0.70 -12.00 6.95
CA VAL A 224 0.61 -10.66 7.54
C VAL A 224 -0.70 -10.52 8.31
N PRO A 225 -0.74 -9.70 9.37
CA PRO A 225 -1.97 -9.41 10.09
C PRO A 225 -3.01 -8.76 9.17
N MET A 226 -4.28 -9.14 9.33
CA MET A 226 -5.43 -8.51 8.70
C MET A 226 -6.54 -8.33 9.73
N VAL A 227 -6.98 -7.09 9.90
CA VAL A 227 -8.09 -6.71 10.77
C VAL A 227 -9.13 -5.96 9.96
N ILE A 228 -10.39 -6.38 10.07
CA ILE A 228 -11.53 -5.73 9.41
C ILE A 228 -12.39 -5.06 10.47
N VAL A 229 -12.63 -3.76 10.32
CA VAL A 229 -13.45 -2.95 11.21
C VAL A 229 -14.62 -2.38 10.41
N SER A 230 -15.85 -2.75 10.78
CA SER A 230 -17.07 -2.30 10.12
C SER A 230 -18.29 -2.54 11.02
N PRO A 231 -19.37 -1.73 10.91
CA PRO A 231 -20.64 -2.07 11.53
C PRO A 231 -21.20 -3.43 11.08
N TYR A 232 -20.80 -3.92 9.90
CA TYR A 232 -21.24 -5.20 9.34
C TYR A 232 -20.18 -6.30 9.40
N ALA A 233 -19.01 -6.03 9.98
CA ALA A 233 -18.04 -7.08 10.24
C ALA A 233 -18.59 -8.03 11.34
N ARG A 234 -18.31 -9.32 11.22
CA ARG A 234 -18.71 -10.29 12.25
C ARG A 234 -17.85 -10.10 13.50
N ALA A 235 -18.47 -9.70 14.61
CA ALA A 235 -17.77 -9.40 15.85
C ALA A 235 -17.06 -10.63 16.44
N GLY A 236 -15.79 -10.48 16.83
CA GLY A 236 -15.00 -11.54 17.46
C GLY A 236 -14.79 -12.77 16.56
N PHE A 237 -14.92 -12.61 15.25
CA PHE A 237 -14.78 -13.69 14.28
C PHE A 237 -13.37 -13.75 13.71
N THR A 238 -12.82 -14.96 13.63
CA THR A 238 -11.55 -15.21 12.92
C THR A 238 -11.86 -15.91 11.59
N ASP A 239 -11.79 -15.14 10.51
CA ASP A 239 -11.87 -15.70 9.17
C ASP A 239 -10.59 -16.48 8.85
N SER A 240 -10.73 -17.75 8.49
CA SER A 240 -9.61 -18.66 8.21
C SER A 240 -9.53 -19.07 6.74
N ASN A 241 -10.32 -18.43 5.88
CA ASN A 241 -10.15 -18.55 4.43
C ASN A 241 -8.81 -17.95 4.01
N VAL A 242 -8.19 -18.52 2.98
CA VAL A 242 -6.91 -18.01 2.44
C VAL A 242 -7.17 -16.71 1.71
N ALA A 243 -6.43 -15.67 2.06
CA ALA A 243 -6.50 -14.34 1.46
C ALA A 243 -5.10 -13.82 1.16
N THR A 244 -5.01 -12.91 0.20
CA THR A 244 -3.81 -12.13 -0.15
C THR A 244 -4.20 -10.66 -0.29
N PHE A 245 -3.26 -9.76 -0.61
CA PHE A 245 -3.62 -8.36 -0.88
C PHE A 245 -4.61 -8.20 -2.05
N ALA A 246 -4.57 -9.08 -3.05
CA ALA A 246 -5.57 -9.12 -4.12
C ALA A 246 -7.01 -9.37 -3.61
N SER A 247 -7.17 -9.94 -2.41
CA SER A 247 -8.48 -10.13 -1.77
C SER A 247 -9.16 -8.80 -1.40
N MET A 248 -8.39 -7.74 -1.11
CA MET A 248 -8.96 -6.40 -0.88
C MET A 248 -9.45 -5.77 -2.19
N GLN A 249 -8.78 -6.03 -3.30
CA GLN A 249 -9.24 -5.61 -4.62
C GLN A 249 -10.52 -6.36 -5.00
N ALA A 250 -10.55 -7.69 -4.85
CA ALA A 250 -11.73 -8.49 -5.11
C ALA A 250 -12.94 -8.06 -4.25
N TYR A 251 -12.71 -7.66 -2.99
CA TYR A 251 -13.75 -7.05 -2.15
C TYR A 251 -14.27 -5.75 -2.76
N THR A 252 -13.37 -4.83 -3.12
CA THR A 252 -13.69 -3.52 -3.71
C THR A 252 -14.48 -3.68 -5.02
N GLU A 253 -13.99 -4.54 -5.91
CA GLU A 253 -14.63 -4.85 -7.19
C GLU A 253 -16.04 -5.41 -6.99
N ARG A 254 -16.20 -6.37 -6.08
CA ARG A 254 -17.50 -6.95 -5.78
C ARG A 254 -18.45 -5.93 -5.16
N ASN A 255 -17.97 -5.07 -4.28
CA ASN A 255 -18.77 -4.07 -3.60
C ASN A 255 -19.31 -3.01 -4.57
N PHE A 256 -18.49 -2.61 -5.54
CA PHE A 256 -18.84 -1.55 -6.50
C PHE A 256 -19.27 -2.06 -7.88
N GLY A 257 -19.27 -3.38 -8.11
CA GLY A 257 -19.64 -3.98 -9.39
C GLY A 257 -18.62 -3.73 -10.50
N LEU A 258 -17.33 -3.63 -10.15
CA LEU A 258 -16.23 -3.38 -11.09
C LEU A 258 -15.79 -4.68 -11.75
N ALA A 259 -15.23 -4.57 -12.95
CA ALA A 259 -14.60 -5.71 -13.62
C ALA A 259 -13.23 -6.00 -12.99
N PRO A 260 -12.85 -7.27 -12.80
CA PRO A 260 -11.50 -7.61 -12.36
C PRO A 260 -10.46 -7.10 -13.36
N MET A 261 -9.26 -6.85 -12.86
CA MET A 261 -8.13 -6.39 -13.64
C MET A 261 -7.24 -7.56 -14.11
N SER A 262 -7.26 -8.69 -13.41
CA SER A 262 -6.48 -9.87 -13.76
C SER A 262 -7.18 -11.19 -13.41
N THR A 263 -6.44 -12.31 -13.41
CA THR A 263 -6.94 -13.59 -12.88
C THR A 263 -6.78 -13.69 -11.36
N GLU A 264 -5.83 -12.95 -10.79
CA GLU A 264 -5.45 -13.05 -9.38
C GLU A 264 -6.56 -12.49 -8.47
N ASP A 265 -6.94 -11.23 -8.67
CA ASP A 265 -8.14 -10.61 -8.10
C ASP A 265 -9.45 -11.33 -8.48
N ALA A 266 -9.61 -11.75 -9.74
CA ALA A 266 -10.83 -12.44 -10.18
C ALA A 266 -11.08 -13.76 -9.43
N THR A 267 -10.04 -14.39 -8.88
CA THR A 267 -10.14 -15.65 -8.14
C THR A 267 -9.85 -15.51 -6.64
N ALA A 268 -9.44 -14.32 -6.19
CA ALA A 268 -9.17 -14.03 -4.80
C ALA A 268 -10.44 -14.06 -3.94
N TYR A 269 -10.26 -14.39 -2.66
CA TYR A 269 -11.34 -14.48 -1.69
C TYR A 269 -11.75 -13.07 -1.20
N PRO A 270 -12.96 -12.56 -1.51
CA PRO A 270 -13.32 -11.17 -1.24
C PRO A 270 -13.87 -10.98 0.18
N TYR A 271 -13.31 -11.68 1.17
CA TYR A 271 -13.69 -11.58 2.59
C TYR A 271 -15.19 -11.81 2.91
N THR A 272 -15.90 -12.59 2.10
CA THR A 272 -17.37 -12.70 2.23
C THR A 272 -17.84 -13.25 3.57
N ASP A 273 -17.08 -14.15 4.19
CA ASP A 273 -17.43 -14.75 5.48
C ASP A 273 -17.06 -13.84 6.66
N SER A 274 -16.33 -12.74 6.41
CA SER A 274 -15.98 -11.74 7.42
C SER A 274 -17.11 -10.76 7.71
N PHE A 275 -18.13 -10.68 6.84
CA PHE A 275 -19.26 -9.76 6.97
C PHE A 275 -20.59 -10.50 7.20
N ASP A 276 -21.47 -9.90 7.99
CA ASP A 276 -22.88 -10.27 8.08
C ASP A 276 -23.73 -9.02 7.80
N TYR A 277 -24.13 -8.84 6.55
CA TYR A 277 -24.96 -7.69 6.14
C TYR A 277 -26.43 -7.83 6.56
N THR A 278 -26.82 -8.92 7.23
CA THR A 278 -28.16 -9.09 7.79
C THR A 278 -28.25 -8.68 9.25
N GLN A 279 -27.11 -8.42 9.89
CA GLN A 279 -27.05 -7.97 11.29
C GLN A 279 -27.42 -6.49 11.42
N GLU A 280 -27.89 -6.12 12.61
CA GLU A 280 -27.99 -4.69 12.99
C GLU A 280 -26.57 -4.09 13.09
N PRO A 281 -26.33 -2.87 12.58
CA PRO A 281 -25.02 -2.23 12.62
C PRO A 281 -24.41 -2.26 14.03
N LEU A 282 -23.19 -2.79 14.14
CA LEU A 282 -22.50 -2.85 15.42
C LEU A 282 -22.25 -1.44 15.97
N PRO A 283 -22.38 -1.25 17.30
CA PRO A 283 -22.14 0.04 17.91
C PRO A 283 -20.68 0.47 17.76
N ARG A 284 -20.45 1.78 17.78
CA ARG A 284 -19.12 2.35 17.81
C ARG A 284 -18.40 1.93 19.10
N ILE A 285 -17.11 1.60 19.00
CA ILE A 285 -16.20 1.43 20.13
C ILE A 285 -15.39 2.71 20.32
N VAL A 286 -14.94 2.95 21.55
CA VAL A 286 -14.00 4.03 21.85
C VAL A 286 -12.59 3.48 21.59
N MET A 287 -11.90 4.07 20.61
CA MET A 287 -10.50 3.74 20.37
C MET A 287 -9.64 4.36 21.48
N GLU A 288 -8.72 3.58 22.04
CA GLU A 288 -7.81 4.04 23.09
C GLU A 288 -6.46 4.41 22.50
N GLN A 289 -5.85 5.46 23.06
CA GLN A 289 -4.46 5.81 22.81
C GLN A 289 -3.69 5.79 24.12
N HIS A 290 -2.40 5.45 24.04
CA HIS A 290 -1.53 5.37 25.20
C HIS A 290 -0.30 6.27 25.03
N PRO A 291 0.07 7.06 26.06
CA PRO A 291 1.26 7.89 25.96
C PRO A 291 2.50 7.01 25.83
N LEU A 292 3.41 7.40 24.93
CA LEU A 292 4.70 6.74 24.80
C LEU A 292 5.46 6.81 26.14
N PRO A 293 5.99 5.69 26.66
CA PRO A 293 6.79 5.70 27.87
C PRO A 293 8.10 6.45 27.64
N ALA A 294 8.62 7.09 28.70
CA ALA A 294 9.80 7.95 28.61
C ALA A 294 11.05 7.25 28.03
N TRP A 295 11.20 5.94 28.28
CA TRP A 295 12.32 5.15 27.75
C TRP A 295 12.22 4.98 26.23
N GLU A 296 11.02 4.86 25.68
CA GLU A 296 10.80 4.69 24.24
C GLU A 296 11.00 6.02 23.51
N ILE A 297 10.49 7.11 24.08
CA ILE A 297 10.78 8.48 23.61
C ILE A 297 12.30 8.71 23.57
N GLN A 298 13.03 8.29 24.61
CA GLN A 298 14.48 8.39 24.64
C GLN A 298 15.15 7.51 23.58
N TYR A 299 14.66 6.27 23.41
CA TYR A 299 15.16 5.33 22.41
C TYR A 299 15.06 5.89 21.00
N LEU A 300 13.86 6.34 20.59
CA LEU A 300 13.58 6.92 19.27
C LEU A 300 14.46 8.16 18.99
N ARG A 301 14.69 9.01 20.00
CA ARG A 301 15.58 10.18 19.86
C ARG A 301 17.04 9.81 19.67
N SER A 302 17.49 8.71 20.27
CA SER A 302 18.87 8.22 20.16
C SER A 302 19.13 7.34 18.94
N HIS A 303 18.08 6.83 18.32
CA HIS A 303 18.11 6.01 17.10
C HIS A 303 17.12 6.59 16.09
N PRO A 304 17.40 7.79 15.53
CA PRO A 304 16.53 8.37 14.52
C PRO A 304 16.40 7.40 13.33
N PRO A 305 15.26 7.41 12.62
CA PRO A 305 15.08 6.62 11.40
C PRO A 305 16.17 6.94 10.37
N GLU A 306 16.48 5.99 9.49
CA GLU A 306 17.37 6.22 8.36
C GLU A 306 16.91 7.43 7.54
N PRO A 307 17.82 8.21 6.91
CA PRO A 307 17.48 9.46 6.23
C PRO A 307 16.45 9.33 5.10
N GLU A 308 16.33 8.14 4.52
CA GLU A 308 15.31 7.79 3.51
C GLU A 308 13.87 7.78 4.06
N PHE A 309 13.72 7.74 5.38
CA PHE A 309 12.46 7.76 6.10
C PHE A 309 12.11 9.12 6.73
N THR A 310 12.99 10.11 6.64
CA THR A 310 12.86 11.45 7.25
C THR A 310 12.54 12.56 6.27
#